data_AF-C8NDE4-F1
#
_entry.id   AF-C8NDE4-F1
#
_cell.length_a   1.000
_cell.length_b   1.000
_cell.length_c   1.000
_cell.angle_alpha   90.00
_cell.angle_beta   90.00
_cell.angle_gamma   90.00
#
_symmetry.space_group_name_H-M   'P 1'
#
loop_
_entity.id
_entity.type
_entity.pdbx_description
1 polymer ?
#
loop_
_entity_poly.entity_id
_entity_poly.type
_entity_poly.pdbx_seq_one_letter_code
_entity_poly.pdbx_strand_id
1 'polypeptide(L)'
;MPFDQSFFNREFKLAGLKYKLEDRFRLLDTLDLARKKISGISRFSLDSLCKYYGIDNSNRTLHGALLDSQLLAEVYLKLTTEQSGFDFAAPDATPAPQPVETVSVAAPVPAAPSQPGAWLAIAVPDEEAAAHRAIMEKLRG
;
A
#
# COMPACT_ATOMS: atom_id res chain seq x y z
N MET A 1 20.06 -14.00 -1.20
CA MET A 1 21.01 -13.18 -0.42
C MET A 1 22.25 -14.01 -0.08
N PRO A 2 23.12 -14.33 -1.05
CA PRO A 2 24.22 -15.26 -0.79
C PRO A 2 25.37 -14.60 0.02
N PHE A 3 25.60 -13.30 -0.19
CA PHE A 3 26.72 -12.58 0.39
C PHE A 3 26.56 -12.43 1.91
N ASP A 4 25.60 -11.63 2.39
CA ASP A 4 25.44 -11.32 3.82
C ASP A 4 25.25 -12.57 4.68
N GLN A 5 24.47 -13.53 4.18
CA GLN A 5 24.23 -14.80 4.86
C GLN A 5 25.53 -15.59 5.06
N SER A 6 26.42 -15.62 4.05
CA SER A 6 27.70 -16.31 4.16
C SER A 6 28.63 -15.65 5.19
N PHE A 7 28.62 -14.31 5.29
CA PHE A 7 29.38 -13.57 6.30
C PHE A 7 28.88 -13.89 7.71
N PHE A 8 27.58 -13.75 7.97
CA PHE A 8 27.01 -14.08 9.28
C PHE A 8 27.27 -15.53 9.68
N ASN A 9 27.07 -16.49 8.77
CA ASN A 9 27.31 -17.90 9.06
C ASN A 9 28.78 -18.20 9.38
N ARG A 10 29.72 -17.49 8.73
CA ARG A 10 31.15 -17.60 9.05
C ARG A 10 31.45 -17.03 10.44
N GLU A 11 30.94 -15.84 10.75
CA GLU A 11 31.18 -15.20 12.05
C GLU A 11 30.53 -15.97 13.21
N PHE A 12 29.34 -16.56 13.00
CA PHE A 12 28.72 -17.45 13.97
C PHE A 12 29.57 -18.68 14.26
N LYS A 13 30.17 -19.27 13.22
CA LYS A 13 31.10 -20.39 13.38
C LYS A 13 32.34 -19.98 14.18
N LEU A 14 32.90 -18.79 13.91
CA LEU A 14 34.04 -18.25 14.66
C LEU A 14 33.69 -17.94 16.12
N ALA A 15 32.46 -17.49 16.38
CA ALA A 15 31.94 -17.25 17.73
C ALA A 15 31.55 -18.54 18.49
N GLY A 16 31.71 -19.73 17.89
CA GLY A 16 31.36 -21.01 18.51
C GLY A 16 29.86 -21.32 18.54
N LEU A 17 29.04 -20.57 17.80
CA LEU A 17 27.62 -20.82 17.66
C LEU A 17 27.39 -22.04 16.74
N LYS A 18 26.47 -22.91 17.14
CA LYS A 18 26.16 -24.18 16.44
C LYS A 18 24.93 -24.09 15.54
N TYR A 19 24.57 -22.90 15.10
CA TYR A 19 23.44 -22.67 14.21
C TYR A 19 23.84 -21.69 13.11
N LYS A 20 23.15 -21.77 11.98
CA LYS A 20 23.22 -20.80 10.90
C LYS A 20 22.11 -19.76 11.03
N LEU A 21 22.31 -18.61 10.41
CA LEU A 21 21.36 -17.51 10.41
C LEU A 21 19.97 -17.96 9.95
N GLU A 22 19.90 -18.73 8.86
CA GLU A 22 18.66 -19.27 8.30
C GLU A 22 17.93 -20.26 9.22
N ASP A 23 18.62 -20.88 10.18
CA ASP A 23 18.00 -21.84 11.11
C ASP A 23 17.13 -21.15 12.15
N ARG A 24 17.37 -19.84 12.38
CA ARG A 24 16.78 -19.07 13.48
C ARG A 24 15.94 -17.89 13.01
N PHE A 25 16.23 -17.38 11.82
CA PHE A 25 15.61 -16.16 11.30
C PHE A 25 15.03 -16.39 9.91
N ARG A 26 13.84 -15.84 9.68
CA ARG A 26 13.26 -15.77 8.34
C ARG A 26 14.01 -14.71 7.55
N LEU A 27 14.76 -15.15 6.54
CA LEU A 27 15.51 -14.27 5.66
C LEU A 27 14.65 -13.87 4.46
N LEU A 28 14.71 -12.59 4.09
CA LEU A 28 14.05 -12.03 2.91
C LEU A 28 15.11 -11.43 2.01
N ASP A 29 15.12 -11.84 0.74
CA ASP A 29 15.93 -11.20 -0.29
C ASP A 29 15.13 -10.11 -0.99
N THR A 30 15.52 -8.85 -0.75
CA THR A 30 14.86 -7.67 -1.34
C THR A 30 14.97 -7.65 -2.87
N LEU A 31 16.04 -8.17 -3.46
CA LEU A 31 16.18 -8.26 -4.92
C LEU A 31 15.24 -9.32 -5.50
N ASP A 32 15.09 -10.46 -4.82
CA ASP A 32 14.12 -11.48 -5.23
C ASP A 32 12.69 -10.98 -5.10
N LEU A 33 12.40 -10.21 -4.05
CA LEU A 33 11.11 -9.55 -3.88
C LEU A 33 10.87 -8.54 -5.02
N ALA A 34 11.86 -7.71 -5.33
CA ALA A 34 11.77 -6.72 -6.40
C ALA A 34 11.56 -7.37 -7.77
N ARG A 35 12.26 -8.47 -8.07
CA ARG A 35 12.10 -9.23 -9.33
C ARG A 35 10.70 -9.76 -9.56
N LYS A 36 9.98 -10.07 -8.49
CA LYS A 36 8.60 -10.58 -8.56
C LYS A 36 7.57 -9.46 -8.75
N LYS A 37 7.86 -8.26 -8.24
CA LYS A 37 6.91 -7.14 -8.23
C LYS A 37 7.09 -6.17 -9.39
N ILE A 38 8.33 -5.96 -9.82
CA ILE A 38 8.65 -4.93 -10.80
C ILE A 38 8.94 -5.57 -12.16
N SER A 39 8.27 -5.05 -13.19
CA SER A 39 8.60 -5.31 -14.60
C SER A 39 9.22 -4.06 -15.24
N GLY A 40 10.08 -4.25 -16.25
CA GLY A 40 10.60 -3.15 -17.08
C GLY A 40 11.95 -2.55 -16.65
N ILE A 41 12.57 -3.07 -15.59
CA ILE A 41 13.95 -2.70 -15.21
C ILE A 41 14.94 -3.72 -15.82
N SER A 42 16.04 -3.23 -16.40
CA SER A 42 17.08 -4.07 -17.02
C SER A 42 18.08 -4.67 -16.02
N ARG A 43 18.32 -4.01 -14.87
CA ARG A 43 19.22 -4.49 -13.80
C ARG A 43 18.62 -4.26 -12.41
N PHE A 44 18.63 -5.30 -11.59
CA PHE A 44 18.24 -5.23 -10.19
C PHE A 44 19.46 -4.92 -9.32
N SER A 45 19.71 -3.63 -9.10
CA SER A 45 20.70 -3.11 -8.14
C SER A 45 20.03 -2.05 -7.26
N LEU A 46 20.65 -1.73 -6.11
CA LEU A 46 20.14 -0.69 -5.21
C LEU A 46 19.95 0.65 -5.95
N ASP A 47 20.95 1.09 -6.72
CA ASP A 47 20.85 2.34 -7.49
C ASP A 47 19.72 2.32 -8.53
N SER A 48 19.51 1.18 -9.20
CA SER A 48 18.41 1.01 -10.16
C SER A 48 17.04 1.05 -9.49
N LEU A 49 16.93 0.46 -8.30
CA LEU A 49 15.69 0.49 -7.51
C LEU A 49 15.42 1.88 -6.93
N CYS A 50 16.44 2.60 -6.45
CA CYS A 50 16.30 3.98 -6.00
C CYS A 50 15.80 4.88 -7.15
N LYS A 51 16.39 4.76 -8.35
CA LYS A 51 15.94 5.50 -9.53
C LYS A 51 14.50 5.17 -9.93
N TYR A 52 14.13 3.89 -9.89
CA TYR A 52 12.78 3.44 -10.24
C TYR A 52 11.73 4.04 -9.29
N TYR A 53 12.03 4.07 -7.98
CA TYR A 53 11.12 4.59 -6.96
C TYR A 53 11.26 6.10 -6.69
N GLY A 54 12.14 6.80 -7.40
CA GLY A 54 12.39 8.24 -7.20
C GLY A 54 13.03 8.56 -5.85
N ILE A 55 13.81 7.65 -5.29
CA ILE A 55 14.55 7.84 -4.03
C ILE A 55 15.87 8.53 -4.33
N ASP A 56 16.15 9.63 -3.63
CA ASP A 56 17.40 10.37 -3.78
C ASP A 56 18.57 9.61 -3.13
N ASN A 57 19.55 9.23 -3.96
CA ASN A 57 20.79 8.61 -3.53
C ASN A 57 22.03 9.50 -3.79
N SER A 58 21.85 10.81 -4.02
CA SER A 58 22.93 11.76 -4.32
C SER A 58 24.00 11.85 -3.23
N ASN A 59 23.62 11.70 -1.96
CA ASN A 59 24.54 11.70 -0.82
C ASN A 59 25.38 10.41 -0.69
N ARG A 60 25.21 9.45 -1.61
CA ARG A 60 25.92 8.17 -1.64
C ARG A 60 27.32 8.30 -2.28
N THR A 61 28.15 9.20 -1.75
CA THR A 61 29.54 9.35 -2.20
C THR A 61 30.44 8.23 -1.68
N LEU A 62 30.25 7.81 -0.43
CA LEU A 62 30.86 6.60 0.13
C LEU A 62 29.78 5.51 0.25
N HIS A 63 30.07 4.31 -0.23
CA HIS A 63 29.20 3.14 -0.11
C HIS A 63 29.22 2.64 1.35
N GLY A 64 28.61 3.39 2.25
CA GLY A 64 28.53 3.06 3.66
C GLY A 64 27.37 2.11 3.93
N ALA A 65 27.64 1.03 4.67
CA ALA A 65 26.61 0.04 5.03
C ALA A 65 25.40 0.67 5.75
N LEU A 66 25.61 1.76 6.51
CA LEU A 66 24.54 2.51 7.16
C LEU A 66 23.60 3.17 6.15
N LEU A 67 24.15 3.94 5.21
CA LEU A 67 23.37 4.62 4.18
C LEU A 67 22.70 3.61 3.24
N ASP A 68 23.41 2.53 2.89
CA ASP A 68 22.85 1.45 2.07
C ASP A 68 21.69 0.75 2.77
N SER A 69 21.77 0.56 4.09
CA SER A 69 20.66 0.00 4.89
C SER A 69 19.46 0.94 4.92
N GLN A 70 19.68 2.26 4.99
CA GLN A 70 18.61 3.26 4.95
C GLN A 70 17.90 3.28 3.58
N LEU A 71 18.67 3.37 2.49
CA LEU A 71 18.12 3.34 1.14
C LEU A 71 17.39 2.03 0.85
N LEU A 72 17.92 0.89 1.31
CA LEU A 72 17.28 -0.40 1.16
C LEU A 72 15.97 -0.48 1.96
N ALA A 73 15.90 0.12 3.14
CA ALA A 73 14.66 0.21 3.91
C ALA A 73 13.59 1.03 3.18
N GLU A 74 13.95 2.17 2.59
CA GLU A 74 13.03 2.98 1.78
C GLU A 74 12.52 2.21 0.54
N VAL A 75 13.43 1.54 -0.17
CA VAL A 75 13.09 0.66 -1.30
C VAL A 75 12.15 -0.46 -0.85
N TYR A 76 12.43 -1.12 0.28
CA TYR A 76 11.59 -2.19 0.82
C TYR A 76 10.20 -1.69 1.19
N LEU A 77 10.10 -0.49 1.79
CA LEU A 77 8.81 0.13 2.07
C LEU A 77 8.04 0.34 0.78
N LYS A 78 8.62 0.99 -0.23
CA LYS A 78 7.96 1.19 -1.54
C LYS A 78 7.52 -0.13 -2.19
N LEU A 79 8.38 -1.14 -2.14
CA LEU A 79 8.07 -2.48 -2.64
C LEU A 79 6.88 -3.13 -1.94
N THR A 80 6.61 -2.83 -0.66
CA THR A 80 5.58 -3.51 0.14
C THR A 80 4.33 -2.66 0.37
N THR A 81 4.44 -1.34 0.31
CA THR A 81 3.34 -0.38 0.52
C THR A 81 2.62 0.05 -0.75
N GLU A 82 3.06 -0.37 -1.94
CA GLU A 82 2.22 -0.25 -3.13
C GLU A 82 0.96 -1.08 -2.93
N GLN A 83 -0.09 -0.37 -2.55
CA GLN A 83 -1.45 -0.86 -2.48
C GLN A 83 -1.81 -1.29 -3.89
N SER A 84 -2.05 -2.59 -4.07
CA SER A 84 -2.79 -3.09 -5.23
C SER A 84 -4.01 -2.20 -5.34
N GLY A 85 -4.16 -1.48 -6.45
CA GLY A 85 -5.15 -0.41 -6.58
C GLY A 85 -6.47 -0.85 -5.94
N PHE A 86 -7.07 0.03 -5.14
CA PHE A 86 -8.44 -0.16 -4.72
C PHE A 86 -9.28 -0.20 -6.00
N ASP A 87 -9.56 -1.41 -6.47
CA ASP A 87 -10.29 -1.62 -7.70
C ASP A 87 -11.76 -1.29 -7.40
N PHE A 88 -12.11 -0.03 -7.65
CA PHE A 88 -13.48 0.48 -7.59
C PHE A 88 -14.25 0.14 -8.86
N ALA A 89 -13.88 -0.92 -9.59
CA ALA A 89 -14.69 -1.48 -10.65
C ALA A 89 -16.05 -1.92 -10.08
N ALA A 90 -16.96 -0.97 -9.99
CA ALA A 90 -18.38 -1.23 -9.87
C ALA A 90 -18.76 -2.09 -11.08
N PRO A 91 -19.57 -3.15 -10.92
CA PRO A 91 -20.16 -3.82 -12.07
C PRO A 91 -20.90 -2.76 -12.88
N ASP A 92 -20.65 -2.69 -14.18
CA ASP A 92 -21.18 -1.69 -15.13
C ASP A 92 -22.63 -1.31 -14.80
N ALA A 93 -22.81 -0.19 -14.09
CA ALA A 93 -24.10 0.42 -13.94
C ALA A 93 -24.37 1.18 -15.24
N THR A 94 -25.36 0.70 -16.00
CA THR A 94 -25.91 1.36 -17.18
C THR A 94 -26.12 2.86 -16.89
N PRO A 95 -25.69 3.78 -17.78
CA PRO A 95 -25.70 5.20 -17.45
C PRO A 95 -27.14 5.70 -17.33
N ALA A 96 -27.57 5.99 -16.10
CA ALA A 96 -28.77 6.78 -15.85
C ALA A 96 -28.50 8.25 -16.23
N PRO A 97 -29.49 8.97 -16.78
CA PRO A 97 -29.33 10.37 -17.15
C PRO A 97 -29.04 11.23 -15.91
N GLN A 98 -27.95 11.99 -15.98
CA GLN A 98 -27.48 12.90 -14.93
C GLN A 98 -28.46 14.06 -14.74
N PRO A 99 -28.94 14.35 -13.51
CA PRO A 99 -29.42 15.67 -13.16
C PRO A 99 -28.22 16.59 -12.91
N VAL A 100 -28.31 17.82 -13.41
CA VAL A 100 -27.33 18.88 -13.22
C VAL A 100 -27.16 19.22 -11.72
N GLU A 101 -26.00 18.93 -11.14
CA GLU A 101 -25.67 19.38 -9.79
C GLU A 101 -25.27 20.86 -9.78
N THR A 102 -26.07 21.65 -9.08
CA THR A 102 -25.67 22.98 -8.60
C THR A 102 -24.69 22.80 -7.45
N VAL A 103 -23.50 23.36 -7.58
CA VAL A 103 -22.47 23.34 -6.54
C VAL A 103 -22.98 24.11 -5.32
N SER A 104 -23.28 23.39 -4.25
CA SER A 104 -23.50 23.96 -2.91
C SER A 104 -22.26 23.72 -2.06
N VAL A 105 -21.71 24.80 -1.52
CA VAL A 105 -20.47 24.81 -0.74
C VAL A 105 -20.64 23.95 0.52
N ALA A 106 -19.81 22.91 0.64
CA ALA A 106 -19.81 22.00 1.77
C ALA A 106 -19.48 22.74 3.08
N ALA A 107 -20.40 22.64 4.05
CA ALA A 107 -20.13 22.95 5.45
C ALA A 107 -19.09 21.95 6.02
N PRO A 108 -18.33 22.32 7.08
CA PRO A 108 -17.30 21.46 7.64
C PRO A 108 -17.89 20.14 8.13
N VAL A 109 -17.29 19.02 7.68
CA VAL A 109 -17.66 17.67 8.08
C VAL A 109 -17.37 17.50 9.58
N PRO A 110 -18.36 17.18 10.43
CA PRO A 110 -18.12 16.93 11.85
C PRO A 110 -17.29 15.64 12.03
N ALA A 111 -16.37 15.67 12.99
CA ALA A 111 -15.51 14.53 13.32
C ALA A 111 -16.34 13.29 13.69
N ALA A 112 -15.96 12.14 13.16
CA ALA A 112 -16.66 10.88 13.41
C ALA A 112 -16.58 10.49 14.90
N PRO A 113 -17.69 10.06 15.53
CA PRO A 113 -17.71 9.70 16.94
C PRO A 113 -16.87 8.43 17.19
N SER A 114 -15.93 8.51 18.14
CA SER A 114 -14.93 7.46 18.42
C SER A 114 -15.46 6.30 19.28
N GLN A 115 -16.74 6.32 19.66
CA GLN A 115 -17.36 5.34 20.57
C GLN A 115 -18.44 4.54 19.81
N PRO A 116 -18.41 3.19 19.86
CA PRO A 116 -19.48 2.37 19.32
C PRO A 116 -20.81 2.70 20.02
N GLY A 117 -21.78 3.26 19.29
CA GLY A 117 -23.10 3.63 19.81
C GLY A 117 -23.43 5.13 19.81
N ALA A 118 -22.46 6.00 19.50
CA ALA A 118 -22.66 7.44 19.38
C ALA A 118 -22.97 7.92 17.94
N TRP A 119 -23.37 7.01 17.05
CA TRP A 119 -23.73 7.34 15.68
C TRP A 119 -25.02 8.15 15.65
N LEU A 120 -25.00 9.28 14.94
CA LEU A 120 -26.22 10.05 14.71
C LEU A 120 -27.12 9.25 13.76
N ALA A 121 -28.28 8.82 14.24
CA ALA A 121 -29.31 8.24 13.38
C ALA A 121 -29.91 9.36 12.53
N ILE A 122 -29.53 9.40 11.25
CA ILE A 122 -30.15 10.30 10.28
C ILE A 122 -31.46 9.63 9.84
N ALA A 123 -32.59 10.26 10.18
CA ALA A 123 -33.88 9.82 9.68
C ALA A 123 -34.04 10.24 8.21
N VAL A 124 -34.57 9.36 7.38
CA VAL A 124 -34.89 9.67 5.98
C VAL A 124 -36.07 10.66 5.97
N PRO A 125 -35.96 11.82 5.31
CA PRO A 125 -37.07 12.76 5.17
C PRO A 125 -38.27 12.11 4.46
N ASP A 126 -39.49 12.53 4.80
CA ASP A 126 -40.73 11.94 4.27
C ASP A 126 -40.82 12.01 2.73
N GLU A 127 -40.24 13.06 2.14
CA GLU A 127 -40.17 13.26 0.69
C GLU A 127 -39.32 12.19 0.01
N GLU A 128 -38.11 11.92 0.53
CA GLU A 128 -37.23 10.87 0.01
C GLU A 128 -37.85 9.47 0.19
N ALA A 129 -38.51 9.23 1.31
CA ALA A 129 -39.23 7.98 1.56
C ALA A 129 -40.42 7.77 0.59
N ALA A 130 -41.11 8.86 0.20
CA ALA A 130 -42.17 8.80 -0.81
C ALA A 130 -41.61 8.54 -2.21
N ALA A 131 -40.52 9.22 -2.60
CA ALA A 131 -39.85 8.98 -3.88
C ALA A 131 -39.35 7.53 -4.00
N HIS A 132 -38.73 6.99 -2.94
CA HIS A 132 -38.28 5.60 -2.90
C HIS A 132 -39.45 4.60 -3.06
N ARG A 133 -40.60 4.85 -2.42
CA ARG A 133 -41.81 4.01 -2.59
C ARG A 133 -42.32 4.02 -4.03
N ALA A 134 -42.32 5.18 -4.68
CA ALA A 134 -42.74 5.29 -6.08
C ALA A 134 -41.79 4.55 -7.03
N ILE A 135 -40.48 4.54 -6.75
CA ILE A 135 -39.49 3.74 -7.49
C ILE A 135 -39.75 2.24 -7.28
N MET A 136 -40.00 1.82 -6.04
CA MET A 136 -40.30 0.42 -5.72
C MET A 136 -41.57 -0.09 -6.39
N GLU A 137 -42.60 0.74 -6.53
CA GLU A 137 -43.80 0.38 -7.30
C GLU A 137 -43.52 0.20 -8.79
N LYS A 138 -42.69 1.07 -9.39
CA LYS A 138 -42.30 0.94 -10.81
C LYS A 138 -41.47 -0.31 -11.10
N LEU A 139 -40.70 -0.79 -10.13
CA LEU A 139 -39.91 -2.02 -10.26
C LEU A 139 -40.75 -3.30 -10.08
N ARG A 140 -41.99 -3.16 -9.59
CA ARG A 140 -42.89 -4.29 -9.30
C ARG A 140 -43.87 -4.60 -10.44
N GLY A 141 -43.95 -3.75 -11.47
CA GLY A 141 -44.71 -3.95 -12.71
C GLY A 141 -43.80 -4.32 -13.87
#